data_AF-A0A7M2SWZ3-F1
#
_entry.id   AF-A0A7M2SWZ3-F1
#
_cell.length_a   1.000
_cell.length_b   1.000
_cell.length_c   1.000
_cell.angle_alpha   90.00
_cell.angle_beta   90.00
_cell.angle_gamma   90.00
#
_symmetry.space_group_name_H-M   'P 1'
#
loop_
_entity.id
_entity.type
_entity.pdbx_description
1 polymer ?
#
loop_
_entity_poly.entity_id
_entity_poly.type
_entity_poly.pdbx_seq_one_letter_code
_entity_poly.pdbx_strand_id
1 'polypeptide(L)'
;MLTVTGSFDDGATYTVQITGRADRPVIGSYRTAALVELHLGETVALSPTGPMTAVAGGDEASVLAVLREYTNVIEESGSVPRQVRVPGSRSGGLAQLGKNDLGRG
;
A
#
# COMPACT_ATOMS: atom_id res chain seq x y z
N MET A 1 9.80 -5.88 -3.54
CA MET A 1 9.32 -6.72 -2.41
C MET A 1 8.40 -5.89 -1.55
N LEU A 2 7.12 -6.23 -1.58
CA LEU A 2 6.05 -5.50 -0.90
C LEU A 2 5.27 -6.46 0.00
N THR A 3 5.17 -6.15 1.28
CA THR A 3 4.30 -6.88 2.21
C THR A 3 2.92 -6.24 2.20
N VAL A 4 1.88 -7.05 2.02
CA VAL A 4 0.48 -6.61 1.98
C VAL A 4 -0.29 -7.37 3.03
N THR A 5 -1.00 -6.63 3.88
CA THR A 5 -1.95 -7.16 4.84
C THR A 5 -3.35 -6.72 4.42
N GLY A 6 -4.26 -7.68 4.37
CA GLY A 6 -5.63 -7.43 3.97
C GLY A 6 -6.61 -8.44 4.56
N SER A 7 -7.83 -8.39 4.07
CA SER A 7 -8.91 -9.30 4.44
C SER A 7 -9.73 -9.67 3.22
N PHE A 8 -10.19 -10.91 3.18
CA PHE A 8 -11.19 -11.36 2.22
C PHE A 8 -12.59 -10.89 2.63
N ASP A 9 -13.54 -10.93 1.71
CA ASP A 9 -14.95 -10.56 1.97
C ASP A 9 -15.60 -11.38 3.10
N ASP A 10 -15.16 -12.63 3.27
CA ASP A 10 -15.52 -13.53 4.37
C ASP A 10 -14.95 -13.10 5.74
N GLY A 11 -14.13 -12.04 5.79
CA GLY A 11 -13.50 -11.52 7.01
C GLY A 11 -12.16 -12.18 7.38
N ALA A 12 -11.75 -13.23 6.66
CA ALA A 12 -10.45 -13.87 6.86
C ALA A 12 -9.30 -12.89 6.55
N THR A 13 -8.44 -12.64 7.53
CA THR A 13 -7.26 -11.78 7.37
C THR A 13 -6.09 -12.55 6.77
N TYR A 14 -5.24 -11.84 6.04
CA TYR A 14 -4.02 -12.40 5.47
C TYR A 14 -2.87 -11.40 5.55
N THR A 15 -1.65 -11.92 5.61
CA THR A 15 -0.42 -11.16 5.38
C THR A 15 0.39 -11.92 4.36
N VAL A 16 0.72 -11.26 3.26
CA VAL A 16 1.47 -11.84 2.15
C VAL A 16 2.61 -10.94 1.74
N GLN A 17 3.58 -11.52 1.04
CA GLN A 17 4.64 -10.79 0.39
C GLN A 17 4.52 -10.98 -1.12
N ILE A 18 4.44 -9.86 -1.83
CA ILE A 18 4.54 -9.76 -3.28
C ILE A 18 6.03 -9.77 -3.62
N THR A 19 6.43 -10.73 -4.45
CA THR A 19 7.84 -11.03 -4.72
C THR A 19 8.37 -10.32 -5.97
N GLY A 20 7.48 -9.92 -6.89
CA GLY A 20 7.85 -9.46 -8.23
C GLY A 20 8.40 -10.59 -9.13
N ARG A 21 8.05 -11.85 -8.85
CA ARG A 21 8.51 -13.02 -9.63
C ARG A 21 7.36 -13.66 -10.37
N ALA A 22 7.50 -13.82 -11.68
CA ALA A 22 6.47 -14.43 -12.52
C ALA A 22 6.17 -15.90 -12.14
N ASP A 23 7.18 -16.64 -11.67
CA ASP A 23 7.03 -18.04 -11.22
C ASP A 23 6.34 -18.16 -9.86
N ARG A 24 6.42 -17.11 -9.03
CA ARG A 24 5.94 -17.15 -7.66
C ARG A 24 5.57 -15.74 -7.17
N PRO A 25 4.46 -15.17 -7.68
CA PRO A 25 4.12 -13.75 -7.49
C PRO A 25 3.87 -13.39 -6.02
N VAL A 26 3.27 -14.30 -5.26
CA VAL A 26 2.87 -14.08 -3.86
C VAL A 26 3.31 -15.23 -2.97
N ILE A 27 3.74 -14.90 -1.75
CA ILE A 27 4.09 -15.87 -0.71
C ILE A 27 3.39 -15.52 0.62
N GLY A 28 3.11 -16.53 1.44
CA GLY A 28 2.49 -16.35 2.77
C GLY A 28 1.01 -16.75 2.85
N SER A 29 0.30 -16.79 1.71
CA SER A 29 -1.09 -17.28 1.66
C SER A 29 -1.37 -17.98 0.33
N TYR A 30 -1.79 -19.24 0.41
CA TYR A 30 -2.18 -20.03 -0.76
C TYR A 30 -3.41 -19.43 -1.46
N ARG A 31 -4.40 -18.98 -0.68
CA ARG A 31 -5.63 -18.39 -1.23
C ARG A 31 -5.33 -17.11 -2.02
N THR A 32 -4.42 -16.30 -1.50
CA THR A 32 -4.00 -15.06 -2.18
C THR A 32 -3.18 -15.37 -3.44
N ALA A 33 -2.30 -16.37 -3.41
CA ALA A 33 -1.58 -16.81 -4.60
C ALA A 33 -2.52 -17.32 -5.69
N ALA A 34 -3.48 -18.19 -5.33
CA ALA A 34 -4.48 -18.71 -6.26
C ALA A 34 -5.38 -17.61 -6.84
N LEU A 35 -5.71 -16.58 -6.06
CA LEU A 35 -6.45 -15.42 -6.54
C LEU A 35 -5.69 -14.66 -7.64
N VAL A 36 -4.40 -14.44 -7.44
CA VAL A 36 -3.55 -13.75 -8.43
C VAL A 36 -3.38 -14.62 -9.67
N GLU A 37 -3.12 -15.91 -9.50
CA GLU A 37 -2.99 -16.86 -10.61
C GLU A 37 -4.25 -16.94 -11.47
N LEU A 38 -5.44 -16.89 -10.85
CA LEU A 38 -6.72 -16.90 -11.56
C LEU A 38 -6.90 -15.69 -12.49
N HIS A 39 -6.36 -14.53 -12.11
CA HIS A 39 -6.53 -13.28 -12.86
C HIS A 39 -5.31 -12.93 -13.72
N LEU A 40 -4.32 -13.83 -13.85
CA LEU A 40 -3.16 -13.60 -14.73
C LEU A 40 -3.61 -13.37 -16.18
N GLY A 41 -3.08 -12.32 -16.80
CA GLY A 41 -3.42 -11.91 -18.17
C GLY A 41 -4.73 -11.13 -18.29
N GLU A 42 -5.54 -11.03 -17.24
CA GLU A 42 -6.70 -10.13 -17.23
C GLU A 42 -6.26 -8.67 -17.14
N THR A 43 -7.18 -7.75 -17.46
CA THR A 43 -6.90 -6.32 -17.41
C THR A 43 -7.40 -5.74 -16.11
N VAL A 44 -6.52 -5.09 -15.34
CA VAL A 44 -6.85 -4.44 -14.06
C VAL A 44 -6.43 -2.98 -14.06
N ALA A 45 -7.19 -2.15 -13.36
CA ALA A 45 -6.84 -0.75 -13.13
C ALA A 45 -5.79 -0.65 -12.00
N LEU A 46 -4.64 -0.05 -12.27
CA LEU A 46 -3.61 0.13 -11.23
C LEU A 46 -4.03 1.08 -10.09
N SER A 47 -5.06 1.88 -10.35
CA SER A 47 -5.65 2.83 -9.41
C SER A 47 -7.08 3.15 -9.89
N PRO A 48 -7.96 3.71 -9.04
CA PRO A 48 -9.34 4.03 -9.42
C PRO A 48 -9.48 4.88 -10.68
N THR A 49 -8.48 5.71 -10.98
CA THR A 49 -8.38 6.54 -12.20
C THR A 49 -7.11 6.24 -13.00
N GLY A 50 -6.45 5.12 -12.70
CA GLY A 50 -5.17 4.76 -13.28
C GLY A 50 -5.28 4.10 -14.65
N PRO A 51 -4.15 3.88 -15.32
CA PRO A 51 -4.11 3.10 -16.54
C PRO A 51 -4.52 1.65 -16.27
N MET A 52 -5.15 1.05 -17.28
CA MET A 52 -5.45 -0.37 -17.34
C MET A 52 -4.19 -1.12 -17.76
N THR A 53 -3.82 -2.17 -17.03
CA THR A 53 -2.66 -3.02 -17.36
C THR A 53 -3.05 -4.49 -17.28
N ALA A 54 -2.36 -5.32 -18.06
CA ALA A 54 -2.50 -6.76 -17.96
C ALA A 54 -1.83 -7.24 -16.66
N VAL A 55 -2.50 -8.13 -15.93
CA VAL A 55 -1.99 -8.73 -14.71
C VAL A 55 -0.81 -9.64 -15.05
N ALA A 56 0.38 -9.25 -14.64
CA ALA A 56 1.59 -10.04 -14.76
C ALA A 56 2.14 -10.39 -13.38
N GLY A 57 2.41 -11.67 -13.11
CA GLY A 57 2.94 -12.11 -11.81
C GLY A 57 4.32 -11.54 -11.46
N GLY A 58 5.09 -11.14 -12.48
CA GLY A 58 6.36 -10.44 -12.30
C GLY A 58 6.22 -8.94 -12.00
N ASP A 59 5.02 -8.37 -12.16
CA ASP A 59 4.74 -6.96 -11.96
C ASP A 59 4.06 -6.74 -10.60
N GLU A 60 4.80 -6.18 -9.65
CA GLU A 60 4.31 -5.99 -8.28
C GLU A 60 3.07 -5.08 -8.22
N ALA A 61 2.98 -4.07 -9.08
CA ALA A 61 1.87 -3.12 -9.09
C ALA A 61 0.57 -3.75 -9.60
N SER A 62 0.68 -4.60 -10.63
CA SER A 62 -0.45 -5.33 -11.21
C SER A 62 -0.98 -6.39 -10.24
N VAL A 63 -0.08 -7.10 -9.54
CA VAL A 63 -0.47 -8.06 -8.48
C VAL A 63 -1.17 -7.32 -7.34
N LEU A 64 -0.63 -6.18 -6.89
CA LEU A 64 -1.26 -5.36 -5.86
C LEU A 64 -2.64 -4.85 -6.29
N ALA A 65 -2.80 -4.45 -7.55
CA ALA A 65 -4.07 -3.98 -8.08
C ALA A 65 -5.16 -5.07 -8.01
N VAL A 66 -4.82 -6.32 -8.34
CA VAL A 66 -5.73 -7.47 -8.15
C VAL A 66 -6.13 -7.61 -6.68
N LEU A 67 -5.17 -7.50 -5.75
CA LEU A 67 -5.50 -7.58 -4.32
C LEU A 67 -6.44 -6.46 -3.88
N ARG A 68 -6.28 -5.24 -4.40
CA ARG A 68 -7.16 -4.11 -4.07
C ARG A 68 -8.56 -4.24 -4.69
N GLU A 69 -8.66 -4.87 -5.84
CA GLU A 69 -9.94 -5.07 -6.54
C GLU A 69 -10.79 -6.17 -5.88
N TYR A 70 -10.16 -7.30 -5.55
CA TYR A 70 -10.88 -8.49 -5.07
C TYR A 70 -10.82 -8.72 -3.56
N THR A 71 -10.02 -7.92 -2.84
CA THR A 71 -9.91 -8.02 -1.39
C THR A 71 -9.83 -6.64 -0.76
N ASN A 72 -10.04 -6.58 0.56
CA ASN A 72 -9.88 -5.35 1.31
C ASN A 72 -8.44 -5.23 1.83
N VAL A 73 -7.60 -4.47 1.13
CA VAL A 73 -6.21 -4.18 1.53
C VAL A 73 -6.20 -3.14 2.66
N ILE A 74 -5.56 -3.47 3.77
CA ILE A 74 -5.52 -2.66 5.00
C ILE A 74 -4.17 -1.96 5.14
N GLU A 75 -3.08 -2.68 4.89
CA GLU A 75 -1.72 -2.15 5.00
C GLU A 75 -0.83 -2.64 3.86
N GLU A 76 -0.01 -1.73 3.36
CA GLU A 76 1.03 -1.97 2.37
C GLU A 76 2.35 -1.48 2.97
N SER A 77 3.29 -2.40 3.18
CA SER A 77 4.60 -2.14 3.78
C SER A 77 5.69 -2.67 2.85
N GLY A 78 6.34 -1.77 2.12
CA GLY A 78 7.43 -2.05 1.17
C GLY A 78 8.16 -0.75 0.82
N SER A 79 9.30 -0.82 0.12
CA SER A 79 10.16 0.33 -0.19
C SER A 79 9.51 1.33 -1.17
N VAL A 80 8.51 2.06 -0.69
CA VAL A 80 8.04 3.35 -1.18
C VAL A 80 7.85 4.18 0.08
N PRO A 81 8.47 5.36 0.23
CA PRO A 81 8.30 6.15 1.44
C PRO A 81 6.82 6.51 1.58
N ARG A 82 6.15 5.84 2.53
CA ARG A 82 4.83 6.23 3.04
C ARG A 82 4.94 7.70 3.43
N GLN A 83 4.47 8.62 2.58
CA GLN A 83 4.17 9.97 3.05
C GLN A 83 3.04 9.80 4.07
N VAL A 84 3.43 9.84 5.33
CA VAL A 84 2.53 9.93 6.47
C VAL A 84 1.77 11.24 6.33
N ARG A 85 0.59 11.22 5.72
CA ARG A 85 -0.41 12.26 5.95
C ARG A 85 -1.03 11.98 7.30
N VAL A 86 -0.49 12.61 8.34
CA VAL A 86 -1.15 12.70 9.64
C VAL A 86 -2.40 13.58 9.49
N PRO A 87 -3.62 13.05 9.75
CA PRO A 87 -4.80 13.88 9.93
C PRO A 87 -4.66 14.64 11.26
N GLY A 88 -5.04 15.92 11.24
CA GLY A 88 -4.64 16.91 12.23
C GLY A 88 -4.98 16.65 13.70
N SER A 89 -4.31 17.40 14.56
CA SER A 89 -4.80 17.74 15.90
C SER A 89 -4.59 19.22 16.15
N ARG A 90 -5.73 19.92 16.16
CA ARG A 90 -5.91 21.31 16.56
C ARG A 90 -6.03 21.32 18.08
N SER A 91 -5.11 21.97 18.81
CA SER A 91 -5.19 22.38 20.23
C SER A 91 -3.90 23.16 20.52
N GLY A 92 -3.87 24.49 20.62
CA GLY A 92 -4.36 25.26 21.77
C GLY A 92 -3.23 25.42 22.79
N GLY A 93 -2.71 26.64 23.01
CA GLY A 93 -1.80 26.89 24.12
C GLY A 93 -0.89 28.11 23.96
N LEU A 94 -1.22 29.16 24.71
CA LEU A 94 -0.53 30.44 24.81
C LEU A 94 0.84 30.36 25.52
N ALA A 95 1.60 31.45 25.39
CA ALA A 95 2.76 31.88 26.17
C ALA A 95 4.13 31.27 25.75
N GLN A 96 5.28 31.95 25.77
CA GLN A 96 5.64 33.18 26.47
C GLN A 96 6.93 33.78 25.88
N LEU A 97 6.93 35.10 25.70
CA LEU A 97 7.97 36.07 26.11
C LEU A 97 9.47 35.63 26.15
N GLY A 98 10.30 36.31 25.35
CA GLY A 98 11.76 36.40 25.54
C GLY A 98 12.38 37.37 24.52
N LYS A 99 12.29 38.69 24.77
CA LYS A 99 13.39 39.58 25.20
C LYS A 99 14.61 39.61 24.25
N ASN A 100 14.70 40.73 23.54
CA ASN A 100 15.87 41.58 23.29
C ASN A 100 17.25 40.90 23.21
N ASP A 101 18.01 41.19 22.15
CA ASP A 101 19.17 42.07 22.32
C ASP A 101 19.65 42.66 20.99
N LEU A 102 19.82 43.99 21.02
CA LEU A 102 20.42 44.81 19.99
C LEU A 102 21.93 44.51 19.90
N GLY A 103 22.44 44.28 18.70
CA GLY A 103 23.86 44.41 18.39
C GLY A 103 24.05 45.37 17.22
N ARG A 104 24.21 46.66 17.52
CA ARG A 104 24.68 47.69 16.58
C ARG A 104 26.09 47.34 16.10
N GLY A 105 26.30 47.40 14.79
CA GLY A 105 27.59 47.75 14.17
C GLY A 105 27.54 49.20 13.70
#